data_AF-K1U379-F1
#
_entry.id   AF-K1U379-F1
#
_cell.length_a   1.000
_cell.length_b   1.000
_cell.length_c   1.000
_cell.angle_alpha   90.00
_cell.angle_beta   90.00
_cell.angle_gamma   90.00
#
_symmetry.space_group_name_H-M   'P 1'
#
loop_
_entity.id
_entity.type
_entity.pdbx_description
1 polymer ?
#
loop_
_entity_poly.entity_id
_entity_poly.type
_entity_poly.pdbx_seq_one_letter_code
_entity_poly.pdbx_strand_id
1 'polypeptide(L)'
;TRDILTIKGLIRRGEARTACTYNEIPLDHVHFLDLPFYESGKIEKLPMTEKDVEIVRALLQKVQPHQIYVAGDLADPHGTHKKCTDAVLAAIDEEKKAGAEWLKDCRIWMYRGAWAEWEIENIEMCVPLSPEELRAKRNSILKHQSQMESAPFLGNDERLFWQRAEDRNRATASLYDQLGLACYEAM
;
A
#
# COMPACT_ATOMS: atom_id res chain seq x y z
N THR A 1 -26.21 6.98 -3.12
CA THR A 1 -26.89 5.97 -3.96
C THR A 1 -25.85 5.00 -4.52
N ARG A 2 -26.26 3.84 -5.05
CA ARG A 2 -25.33 2.87 -5.65
C ARG A 2 -24.58 3.49 -6.84
N ASP A 3 -25.25 4.29 -7.65
CA ASP A 3 -24.65 4.97 -8.81
C ASP A 3 -23.48 5.88 -8.41
N ILE A 4 -23.62 6.63 -7.32
CA ILE A 4 -22.53 7.48 -6.80
C ILE A 4 -21.34 6.63 -6.36
N LEU A 5 -21.57 5.50 -5.69
CA LEU A 5 -20.49 4.59 -5.28
C LEU A 5 -19.78 3.99 -6.50
N THR A 6 -20.53 3.59 -7.52
CA THR A 6 -19.98 3.07 -8.77
C THR A 6 -19.12 4.11 -9.48
N ILE A 7 -19.61 5.35 -9.62
CA ILE A 7 -18.85 6.45 -10.25
C ILE A 7 -17.55 6.73 -9.48
N LYS A 8 -17.62 6.82 -8.14
CA LYS A 8 -16.43 6.99 -7.30
C LYS A 8 -15.43 5.85 -7.46
N GLY A 9 -15.92 4.61 -7.54
CA GLY A 9 -15.09 3.43 -7.80
C GLY A 9 -14.39 3.51 -9.15
N LEU A 10 -15.12 3.85 -10.22
CA LEU A 10 -14.55 3.99 -11.57
C LEU A 10 -13.48 5.08 -11.64
N ILE A 11 -13.71 6.24 -11.02
CA ILE A 11 -12.74 7.34 -10.94
C ILE A 11 -11.45 6.84 -10.28
N ARG A 12 -11.55 6.25 -9.08
CA ARG A 12 -10.37 5.81 -8.32
C ARG A 12 -9.61 4.66 -9.02
N ARG A 13 -10.31 3.77 -9.72
CA ARG A 13 -9.66 2.74 -10.55
C ARG A 13 -8.92 3.35 -11.74
N GLY A 14 -9.52 4.36 -12.40
CA GLY A 14 -8.87 5.10 -13.48
C GLY A 14 -7.61 5.82 -13.02
N GLU A 15 -7.67 6.48 -11.87
CA GLU A 15 -6.53 7.13 -11.23
C GLU A 15 -5.43 6.13 -10.87
N ALA A 16 -5.79 4.99 -10.26
CA ALA A 16 -4.83 3.93 -9.93
C ALA A 16 -4.15 3.35 -11.18
N ARG A 17 -4.89 3.08 -12.27
CA ARG A 17 -4.31 2.64 -13.55
C ARG A 17 -3.38 3.70 -14.15
N THR A 18 -3.73 4.98 -14.03
CA THR A 18 -2.90 6.09 -14.49
C THR A 18 -1.61 6.19 -13.69
N ALA A 19 -1.67 6.01 -12.37
CA ALA A 19 -0.49 5.94 -11.52
C ALA A 19 0.40 4.73 -11.88
N CYS A 20 -0.19 3.55 -12.06
CA CYS A 20 0.55 2.35 -12.46
C CYS A 20 1.28 2.53 -13.80
N THR A 21 0.59 3.02 -14.83
CA THR A 21 1.20 3.26 -16.15
C THR A 21 2.26 4.35 -16.13
N TYR A 22 2.10 5.38 -15.29
CA TYR A 22 3.14 6.39 -15.07
C TYR A 22 4.43 5.80 -14.48
N ASN A 23 4.33 4.73 -13.68
CA ASN A 23 5.48 3.98 -13.15
C ASN A 23 5.81 2.75 -14.01
N GLU A 24 5.41 2.75 -15.29
CA GLU A 24 5.73 1.71 -16.26
C GLU A 24 5.20 0.31 -15.88
N ILE A 25 4.20 0.22 -15.01
CA ILE A 25 3.56 -1.06 -14.64
C ILE A 25 2.55 -1.45 -15.72
N PRO A 26 2.72 -2.60 -16.39
CA PRO A 26 1.76 -3.10 -17.36
C PRO A 26 0.37 -3.31 -16.76
N LEU A 27 -0.68 -2.92 -17.49
CA LEU A 27 -2.06 -2.94 -16.98
C LEU A 27 -2.63 -4.34 -16.72
N ASP A 28 -2.05 -5.37 -17.33
CA ASP A 28 -2.35 -6.78 -17.10
C ASP A 28 -1.75 -7.32 -15.79
N HIS A 29 -0.82 -6.58 -15.17
CA HIS A 29 -0.32 -6.81 -13.80
C HIS A 29 -1.11 -6.03 -12.74
N VAL A 30 -2.08 -5.20 -13.15
CA VAL A 30 -2.92 -4.42 -12.23
C VAL A 30 -4.23 -5.15 -11.97
N HIS A 31 -4.35 -5.71 -10.77
CA HIS A 31 -5.50 -6.49 -10.35
C HIS A 31 -6.36 -5.74 -9.33
N PHE A 32 -7.64 -5.55 -9.63
CA PHE A 32 -8.63 -5.07 -8.68
C PHE A 32 -9.39 -6.29 -8.15
N LEU A 33 -9.08 -6.68 -6.90
CA LEU A 33 -9.58 -7.94 -6.33
C LEU A 33 -11.03 -7.88 -5.87
N ASP A 34 -11.57 -6.67 -5.66
CA ASP A 34 -12.96 -6.46 -5.26
C ASP A 34 -13.37 -7.35 -4.08
N LEU A 35 -12.51 -7.39 -3.06
CA LEU A 35 -12.66 -8.30 -1.93
C LEU A 35 -14.04 -8.09 -1.28
N PRO A 36 -14.81 -9.17 -1.05
CA PRO A 36 -16.16 -9.12 -0.49
C PRO A 36 -16.33 -8.20 0.72
N PHE A 37 -15.32 -8.11 1.60
CA PHE A 37 -15.40 -7.29 2.79
C PHE A 37 -15.57 -5.78 2.50
N TYR A 38 -15.15 -5.31 1.31
CA TYR A 38 -15.31 -3.91 0.85
C TYR A 38 -16.73 -3.55 0.42
N GLU A 39 -17.54 -4.53 -0.01
CA GLU A 39 -18.85 -4.32 -0.63
C GLU A 39 -19.98 -4.10 0.40
N SER A 40 -19.68 -3.44 1.52
CA SER A 40 -20.69 -3.08 2.53
C SER A 40 -21.63 -1.94 2.09
N GLY A 41 -21.22 -1.16 1.09
CA GLY A 41 -21.88 0.09 0.69
C GLY A 41 -21.83 1.20 1.74
N LYS A 42 -21.11 0.99 2.86
CA LYS A 42 -20.99 1.89 4.01
C LYS A 42 -19.52 2.21 4.32
N ILE A 43 -19.31 3.15 5.24
CA ILE A 43 -17.99 3.46 5.79
C ILE A 43 -17.43 2.22 6.49
N GLU A 44 -18.24 1.65 7.39
CA GLU A 44 -17.92 0.38 8.05
C GLU A 44 -17.91 -0.77 7.03
N LYS A 45 -16.85 -1.57 7.08
CA LYS A 45 -16.63 -2.72 6.18
C LYS A 45 -17.17 -4.00 6.79
N LEU A 46 -17.62 -4.94 5.95
CA LEU A 46 -18.04 -6.25 6.42
C LEU A 46 -16.87 -6.98 7.12
N PRO A 47 -17.15 -7.98 7.96
CA PRO A 47 -16.11 -8.88 8.45
C PRO A 47 -15.37 -9.54 7.26
N MET A 48 -14.06 -9.71 7.40
CA MET A 48 -13.27 -10.51 6.46
C MET A 48 -13.65 -11.98 6.62
N THR A 49 -13.73 -12.71 5.51
CA THR A 49 -14.13 -14.12 5.46
C THR A 49 -13.14 -14.96 4.66
N GLU A 50 -13.30 -16.28 4.69
CA GLU A 50 -12.52 -17.22 3.85
C GLU A 50 -12.63 -16.90 2.35
N LYS A 51 -13.74 -16.32 1.90
CA LYS A 51 -13.90 -15.90 0.49
C LYS A 51 -12.89 -14.83 0.09
N ASP A 52 -12.60 -13.88 0.99
CA ASP A 52 -11.60 -12.85 0.76
C ASP A 52 -10.20 -13.47 0.66
N VAL A 53 -9.91 -14.44 1.54
CA VAL A 53 -8.64 -15.18 1.58
C VAL A 53 -8.42 -15.96 0.28
N GLU A 54 -9.42 -16.69 -0.20
CA GLU A 54 -9.31 -17.48 -1.43
C GLU A 54 -9.09 -16.62 -2.68
N ILE A 55 -9.68 -15.42 -2.75
CA ILE A 55 -9.43 -14.47 -3.86
C ILE A 55 -7.96 -14.02 -3.86
N VAL A 56 -7.41 -13.68 -2.69
CA VAL A 56 -6.01 -13.29 -2.56
C VAL A 56 -5.09 -14.47 -2.90
N ARG A 57 -5.40 -15.64 -2.36
CA ARG A 57 -4.67 -16.89 -2.60
C ARG A 57 -4.59 -17.23 -4.08
N ALA A 58 -5.70 -17.11 -4.81
CA ALA A 58 -5.74 -17.35 -6.25
C ALA A 58 -4.78 -16.41 -7.02
N LEU A 59 -4.66 -15.15 -6.61
CA LEU A 59 -3.68 -14.23 -7.18
C LEU A 59 -2.24 -14.67 -6.85
N LEU A 60 -1.97 -15.02 -5.58
CA LEU A 60 -0.65 -15.45 -5.14
C LEU A 60 -0.18 -16.71 -5.88
N GLN A 61 -1.05 -17.70 -6.09
CA GLN A 61 -0.75 -18.90 -6.86
C GLN A 61 -0.44 -18.61 -8.33
N LYS A 62 -1.10 -17.60 -8.91
CA LYS A 62 -0.85 -17.17 -10.29
C LYS A 62 0.49 -16.45 -10.44
N VAL A 63 0.84 -15.59 -9.48
CA VAL A 63 2.02 -14.71 -9.58
C VAL A 63 3.28 -15.35 -9.00
N GLN A 64 3.15 -16.13 -7.92
CA GLN A 64 4.25 -16.70 -7.13
C GLN A 64 5.37 -15.67 -6.83
N PRO A 65 5.03 -14.56 -6.17
CA PRO A 65 5.95 -13.44 -6.01
C PRO A 65 7.13 -13.77 -5.09
N HIS A 66 8.30 -13.21 -5.40
CA HIS A 66 9.46 -13.22 -4.49
C HIS A 66 9.34 -12.20 -3.36
N GLN A 67 8.52 -11.16 -3.54
CA GLN A 67 8.33 -10.10 -2.56
C GLN A 67 6.87 -9.66 -2.51
N ILE A 68 6.32 -9.54 -1.31
CA ILE A 68 4.95 -9.07 -1.06
C ILE A 68 5.03 -7.88 -0.11
N TYR A 69 4.41 -6.77 -0.47
CA TYR A 69 4.32 -5.57 0.37
C TYR A 69 2.90 -5.43 0.92
N VAL A 70 2.76 -5.39 2.24
CA VAL A 70 1.46 -5.24 2.93
C VAL A 70 1.49 -4.07 3.90
N ALA A 71 0.33 -3.50 4.20
CA ALA A 71 0.22 -2.42 5.17
C ALA A 71 0.44 -2.95 6.60
N GLY A 72 1.48 -2.48 7.28
CA GLY A 72 1.79 -2.77 8.69
C GLY A 72 1.10 -1.82 9.68
N ASP A 73 0.20 -0.96 9.21
CA ASP A 73 -0.53 -0.02 10.05
C ASP A 73 -1.70 -0.72 10.77
N LEU A 74 -1.36 -1.46 11.83
CA LEU A 74 -2.32 -2.17 12.67
C LEU A 74 -3.17 -1.21 13.53
N ALA A 75 -2.82 0.08 13.55
CA ALA A 75 -3.54 1.15 14.24
C ALA A 75 -4.46 1.96 13.29
N ASP A 76 -4.74 1.45 12.09
CA ASP A 76 -5.67 2.07 11.14
C ASP A 76 -7.05 2.33 11.81
N PRO A 77 -7.50 3.58 11.94
CA PRO A 77 -8.78 3.93 12.57
C PRO A 77 -9.99 3.32 11.85
N HIS A 78 -9.83 2.86 10.60
CA HIS A 78 -10.88 2.22 9.81
C HIS A 78 -10.79 0.68 9.79
N GLY A 79 -9.72 0.10 10.35
CA GLY A 79 -9.45 -1.34 10.37
C GLY A 79 -9.35 -2.00 8.99
N THR A 80 -9.27 -1.22 7.92
CA THR A 80 -9.30 -1.72 6.54
C THR A 80 -7.92 -2.21 6.12
N HIS A 81 -6.85 -1.50 6.49
CA HIS A 81 -5.48 -1.98 6.31
C HIS A 81 -5.28 -3.31 7.04
N LYS A 82 -5.74 -3.40 8.30
CA LYS A 82 -5.69 -4.64 9.08
C LYS A 82 -6.40 -5.79 8.36
N LYS A 83 -7.64 -5.59 7.89
CA LYS A 83 -8.39 -6.63 7.16
C LYS A 83 -7.67 -7.08 5.88
N CYS A 84 -7.08 -6.16 5.12
CA CYS A 84 -6.29 -6.52 3.93
C CYS A 84 -5.05 -7.34 4.30
N THR A 85 -4.31 -6.91 5.32
CA THR A 85 -3.11 -7.62 5.78
C THR A 85 -3.45 -8.99 6.34
N ASP A 86 -4.52 -9.10 7.15
CA ASP A 86 -5.03 -10.37 7.66
C ASP A 86 -5.40 -11.33 6.51
N ALA A 87 -6.05 -10.83 5.44
CA ALA A 87 -6.42 -11.66 4.28
C ALA A 87 -5.18 -12.18 3.53
N VAL A 88 -4.15 -11.36 3.35
CA VAL A 88 -2.89 -11.76 2.70
C VAL A 88 -2.15 -12.78 3.57
N LEU A 89 -2.02 -12.54 4.87
CA LEU A 89 -1.33 -13.46 5.78
C LEU A 89 -2.06 -14.81 5.88
N ALA A 90 -3.38 -14.80 5.96
CA ALA A 90 -4.19 -16.01 5.93
C ALA A 90 -3.99 -16.80 4.62
N ALA A 91 -3.96 -16.12 3.47
CA ALA A 91 -3.73 -16.75 2.17
C ALA A 91 -2.33 -17.38 2.09
N ILE A 92 -1.32 -16.70 2.63
CA ILE A 92 0.05 -17.23 2.73
C ILE A 92 0.09 -18.46 3.64
N ASP A 93 -0.60 -18.44 4.78
CA ASP A 93 -0.62 -19.58 5.69
C ASP A 93 -1.33 -20.80 5.07
N GLU A 94 -2.37 -20.60 4.25
CA GLU A 94 -2.98 -21.68 3.46
C GLU A 94 -2.01 -22.23 2.40
N GLU A 95 -1.22 -21.38 1.73
CA GLU A 95 -0.17 -21.83 0.80
C GLU A 95 0.96 -22.58 1.50
N LYS A 96 1.36 -22.16 2.72
CA LYS A 96 2.33 -22.90 3.54
C LYS A 96 1.81 -24.30 3.89
N LYS A 97 0.55 -24.40 4.33
CA LYS A 97 -0.09 -25.68 4.65
C LYS A 97 -0.17 -26.60 3.43
N ALA A 98 -0.38 -26.01 2.24
CA ALA A 98 -0.37 -26.73 0.97
C ALA A 98 1.03 -27.15 0.50
N GLY A 99 2.10 -26.76 1.19
CA GLY A 99 3.49 -27.09 0.82
C GLY A 99 4.01 -26.29 -0.37
N ALA A 100 3.56 -25.05 -0.54
CA ALA A 100 3.98 -24.20 -1.65
C ALA A 100 5.49 -23.87 -1.57
N GLU A 101 6.28 -24.48 -2.47
CA GLU A 101 7.74 -24.36 -2.49
C GLU A 101 8.23 -22.93 -2.80
N TRP A 102 7.49 -22.17 -3.61
CA TRP A 102 7.84 -20.79 -3.99
C TRP A 102 7.90 -19.84 -2.77
N LEU A 103 7.24 -20.18 -1.67
CA LEU A 103 7.28 -19.39 -0.44
C LEU A 103 8.66 -19.38 0.23
N LYS A 104 9.52 -20.37 -0.04
CA LYS A 104 10.89 -20.42 0.54
C LYS A 104 11.72 -19.20 0.14
N ASP A 105 11.52 -18.74 -1.09
CA ASP A 105 12.21 -17.59 -1.68
C ASP A 105 11.37 -16.30 -1.64
N CYS A 106 10.17 -16.36 -1.06
CA CYS A 106 9.32 -15.19 -0.88
C CYS A 106 9.68 -14.43 0.41
N ARG A 107 9.64 -13.09 0.35
CA ARG A 107 9.74 -12.18 1.51
C ARG A 107 8.48 -11.34 1.62
N ILE A 108 8.04 -11.09 2.84
CA ILE A 108 6.86 -10.26 3.12
C ILE A 108 7.34 -9.05 3.90
N TRP A 109 7.11 -7.86 3.33
CA TRP A 109 7.52 -6.59 3.90
C TRP A 109 6.30 -5.79 4.34
N MET A 110 6.36 -5.23 5.55
CA MET A 110 5.31 -4.38 6.09
C MET A 110 5.69 -2.91 5.98
N TYR A 111 4.83 -2.10 5.37
CA TYR A 111 5.03 -0.66 5.26
C TYR A 111 3.96 0.11 6.04
N ARG A 112 4.30 1.30 6.54
CA ARG A 112 3.32 2.22 7.13
C ARG A 112 2.94 3.32 6.17
N GLY A 113 1.66 3.71 6.20
CA GLY A 113 1.11 4.81 5.42
C GLY A 113 1.62 6.17 5.90
N ALA A 114 1.21 7.26 5.24
CA ALA A 114 1.71 8.62 5.51
C ALA A 114 1.37 9.19 6.90
N TRP A 115 0.65 8.44 7.76
CA TRP A 115 0.20 8.89 9.08
C TRP A 115 1.08 8.43 10.23
N ALA A 116 1.87 7.38 10.03
CA ALA A 116 2.76 6.82 11.03
C ALA A 116 4.04 6.31 10.36
N GLU A 117 5.17 6.51 11.01
CA GLU A 117 6.46 5.97 10.59
C GLU A 117 6.85 4.78 11.47
N TRP A 118 7.80 4.00 10.97
CA TRP A 118 8.50 3.04 11.82
C TRP A 118 9.61 3.80 12.54
N GLU A 119 9.76 3.57 13.84
CA GLU A 119 10.99 3.96 14.54
C GLU A 119 12.18 3.27 13.87
N ILE A 120 13.31 3.95 13.76
CA ILE A 120 14.48 3.48 12.99
C ILE A 120 14.92 2.08 13.41
N GLU A 121 14.94 1.81 14.72
CA GLU A 121 15.36 0.52 15.27
C GLU A 121 14.46 -0.65 14.84
N ASN A 122 13.26 -0.36 14.33
CA ASN A 122 12.32 -1.36 13.82
C ASN A 122 12.35 -1.50 12.29
N ILE A 123 13.18 -0.72 11.59
CA ILE A 123 13.30 -0.78 10.13
C ILE A 123 14.30 -1.86 9.74
N GLU A 124 13.80 -2.92 9.09
CA GLU A 124 14.63 -4.03 8.60
C GLU A 124 15.17 -3.81 7.18
N MET A 125 14.54 -2.93 6.39
CA MET A 125 14.91 -2.66 5.01
C MET A 125 14.54 -1.23 4.60
N CYS A 126 15.50 -0.53 3.97
CA CYS A 126 15.32 0.78 3.33
C CYS A 126 15.71 0.70 1.86
N VAL A 127 14.95 1.39 1.01
CA VAL A 127 15.27 1.57 -0.40
C VAL A 127 15.59 3.04 -0.64
N PRO A 128 16.87 3.39 -0.89
CA PRO A 128 17.23 4.78 -1.19
C PRO A 128 16.57 5.25 -2.47
N LEU A 129 16.18 6.53 -2.48
CA LEU A 129 15.64 7.24 -3.64
C LEU A 129 16.61 8.34 -4.05
N SER A 130 16.84 8.46 -5.34
CA SER A 130 17.46 9.61 -5.97
C SER A 130 16.50 10.81 -6.06
N PRO A 131 17.00 12.02 -6.34
CA PRO A 131 16.15 13.20 -6.60
C PRO A 131 15.13 13.00 -7.72
N GLU A 132 15.47 12.20 -8.74
CA GLU A 132 14.58 11.90 -9.86
C GLU A 132 13.47 10.93 -9.45
N GLU A 133 13.81 9.88 -8.69
CA GLU A 133 12.83 8.91 -8.18
C GLU A 133 11.88 9.54 -7.15
N LEU A 134 12.38 10.42 -6.27
CA LEU A 134 11.53 11.16 -5.34
C LEU A 134 10.53 12.06 -6.09
N ARG A 135 11.00 12.76 -7.13
CA ARG A 135 10.15 13.57 -8.00
C ARG A 135 9.13 12.70 -8.74
N ALA A 136 9.54 11.54 -9.25
CA ALA A 136 8.65 10.59 -9.91
C ALA A 136 7.55 10.08 -8.95
N LYS A 137 7.93 9.71 -7.72
CA LYS A 137 6.99 9.32 -6.66
C LYS A 137 5.97 10.42 -6.37
N ARG A 138 6.39 11.67 -6.21
CA ARG A 138 5.48 12.81 -6.04
C ARG A 138 4.49 12.92 -7.19
N ASN A 139 4.99 12.88 -8.42
CA ASN A 139 4.15 12.97 -9.62
C ASN A 139 3.17 11.80 -9.76
N SER A 140 3.55 10.60 -9.31
CA SER A 140 2.68 9.43 -9.23
C SER A 140 1.56 9.64 -8.20
N ILE A 141 1.88 10.15 -7.01
CA ILE A 141 0.87 10.47 -5.98
C ILE A 141 -0.17 11.45 -6.55
N LEU A 142 0.29 12.48 -7.28
CA LEU A 142 -0.58 13.49 -7.91
C LEU A 142 -1.52 12.93 -8.98
N LYS A 143 -1.37 11.66 -9.43
CA LYS A 143 -2.33 11.00 -10.32
C LYS A 143 -3.64 10.63 -9.62
N HIS A 144 -3.68 10.65 -8.28
CA HIS A 144 -4.86 10.36 -7.47
C HIS A 144 -5.66 11.61 -7.12
N GLN A 145 -5.95 12.47 -8.10
CA GLN A 145 -6.48 13.83 -7.90
C GLN A 145 -7.71 13.88 -6.98
N SER A 146 -8.67 12.98 -7.14
CA SER A 146 -9.88 12.92 -6.31
C SER A 146 -9.62 12.61 -4.83
N GLN A 147 -8.40 12.21 -4.49
CA GLN A 147 -7.96 11.85 -3.14
C GLN A 147 -6.98 12.87 -2.53
N MET A 148 -6.61 13.93 -3.25
CA MET A 148 -5.50 14.83 -2.88
C MET A 148 -5.87 15.97 -1.93
N GLU A 149 -7.05 16.58 -2.09
CA GLU A 149 -7.40 17.86 -1.43
C GLU A 149 -8.08 17.68 -0.08
N SER A 150 -8.89 16.64 0.08
CA SER A 150 -9.51 16.31 1.36
C SER A 150 -9.40 14.81 1.59
N ALA A 151 -8.31 14.37 2.20
CA ALA A 151 -8.41 13.12 2.95
C ALA A 151 -9.57 13.33 3.94
N PRO A 152 -10.62 12.50 3.95
CA PRO A 152 -11.79 12.73 4.81
C PRO A 152 -11.43 12.77 6.30
N PHE A 153 -10.23 12.29 6.63
CA PHE A 153 -9.63 12.27 7.96
C PHE A 153 -8.23 12.86 7.84
N LEU A 154 -8.15 14.18 7.87
CA LEU A 154 -6.89 14.86 8.13
C LEU A 154 -6.67 14.77 9.65
N GLY A 155 -5.53 14.21 10.08
CA GLY A 155 -5.03 14.50 11.43
C GLY A 155 -4.71 16.00 11.56
N ASN A 156 -3.94 16.37 12.59
CA ASN A 156 -3.56 17.77 12.80
C ASN A 156 -2.48 18.29 11.81
N ASP A 157 -2.30 17.64 10.66
CA ASP A 157 -1.28 18.00 9.66
C ASP A 157 -1.94 18.60 8.42
N GLU A 158 -1.74 19.91 8.24
CA GLU A 158 -2.33 20.74 7.18
C GLU A 158 -1.67 20.56 5.80
N ARG A 159 -0.52 19.86 5.72
CA ARG A 159 0.19 19.64 4.46
C ARG A 159 -0.61 18.73 3.53
N LEU A 160 -0.45 18.95 2.23
CA LEU A 160 -0.98 18.05 1.21
C LEU A 160 -0.33 16.66 1.33
N PHE A 161 -1.06 15.61 0.94
CA PHE A 161 -0.60 14.23 1.08
C PHE A 161 0.79 13.99 0.45
N TRP A 162 1.04 14.57 -0.74
CA TRP A 162 2.32 14.43 -1.42
C TRP A 162 3.49 15.13 -0.69
N GLN A 163 3.23 16.28 -0.05
CA GLN A 163 4.24 17.00 0.73
C GLN A 163 4.63 16.18 1.96
N ARG A 164 3.64 15.63 2.66
CA ARG A 164 3.89 14.72 3.80
C ARG A 164 4.72 13.51 3.39
N ALA A 165 4.37 12.89 2.26
CA ALA A 165 5.11 11.74 1.75
C ALA A 165 6.56 12.10 1.40
N GLU A 166 6.79 13.24 0.74
CA GLU A 166 8.13 13.70 0.37
C GLU A 166 8.98 14.07 1.60
N ASP A 167 8.46 14.93 2.49
CA ASP A 167 9.18 15.41 3.68
C ASP A 167 9.58 14.27 4.60
N ARG A 168 8.70 13.28 4.77
CA ARG A 168 8.99 12.07 5.54
C ARG A 168 10.18 11.30 4.98
N ASN A 169 10.18 11.04 3.67
CA ASN A 169 11.28 10.25 3.10
C ASN A 169 12.62 10.98 3.22
N ARG A 170 12.61 12.32 3.13
CA ARG A 170 13.78 13.15 3.41
C ARG A 170 14.20 13.11 4.88
N ALA A 171 13.23 13.10 5.81
CA ALA A 171 13.49 13.01 7.24
C ALA A 171 14.14 11.68 7.61
N THR A 172 13.64 10.56 7.08
CA THR A 172 14.27 9.24 7.26
C THR A 172 15.70 9.23 6.73
N ALA A 173 15.93 9.73 5.51
CA ALA A 173 17.28 9.81 4.93
C ALA A 173 18.23 10.69 5.76
N SER A 174 17.74 11.84 6.25
CA SER A 174 18.52 12.74 7.11
C SER A 174 18.91 12.09 8.44
N LEU A 175 17.99 11.30 9.01
CA LEU A 175 18.25 10.60 10.26
C LEU A 175 19.27 9.46 10.07
N TYR A 176 19.22 8.76 8.92
CA TYR A 176 20.23 7.76 8.55
C TYR A 176 21.61 8.38 8.36
N ASP A 177 21.69 9.54 7.70
CA ASP A 177 22.94 10.31 7.55
C ASP A 177 23.53 10.72 8.91
N GLN A 178 22.68 11.18 9.84
CA GLN A 178 23.10 11.51 11.21
C GLN A 178 23.61 10.31 12.01
N LEU A 179 23.14 9.10 11.68
CA LEU A 179 23.64 7.85 12.25
C LEU A 179 24.94 7.36 11.59
N GLY A 180 25.46 8.08 10.58
CA GLY A 180 26.69 7.76 9.87
C GLY A 180 26.51 6.79 8.70
N LEU A 181 25.27 6.58 8.23
CA LEU A 181 24.98 5.80 7.02
C LEU A 181 25.13 6.67 5.77
N ALA A 182 25.05 6.05 4.59
CA ALA A 182 25.18 6.77 3.34
C ALA A 182 24.06 7.82 3.16
N CYS A 183 24.45 9.00 2.67
CA CYS A 183 23.55 10.12 2.42
C CYS A 183 22.77 9.91 1.10
N TYR A 184 21.45 10.04 1.17
CA TYR A 184 20.53 9.94 0.04
C TYR A 184 19.52 11.08 0.06
N GLU A 185 18.87 11.34 -1.09
CA GLU A 185 17.82 12.37 -1.18
C GLU A 185 16.62 12.02 -0.29
N ALA A 186 16.24 10.74 -0.29
CA ALA A 186 15.07 10.23 0.41
C ALA A 186 15.18 8.70 0.62
N MET A 187 14.47 8.16 1.60
CA MET A 187 14.36 6.72 1.92
C MET A 187 12.93 6.35 2.34
#